data_AF-A0A227J8X5-F1
#
_entry.id   AF-A0A227J8X5-F1
#
_cell.length_a   1.000
_cell.length_b   1.000
_cell.length_c   1.000
_cell.angle_alpha   90.00
_cell.angle_beta   90.00
_cell.angle_gamma   90.00
#
_symmetry.space_group_name_H-M   'P 1'
#
loop_
_entity.id
_entity.type
_entity.pdbx_description
1 polymer ?
#
loop_
_entity_poly.entity_id
_entity_poly.type
_entity_poly.pdbx_seq_one_letter_code
_entity_poly.pdbx_strand_id
1 'polypeptide(L)'
;FFLFGSIYAIVAIALWVWMFQTGQPNALAVPALWWHVHEMLFGFSMAIVVGFVLTAVQNWTGINGTKHYTLLVLFGLWLAPRILLWTPVPLWLTSSIEAVFLLFVAYEVGIRVYRAKGWRNLFFVPLFL
;
A
#
# COMPACT_ATOMS: atom_id res chain seq x y z
N PHE A 1 -7.38 -5.04 3.71
CA PHE A 1 -6.42 -5.00 2.59
C PHE A 1 -6.83 -5.88 1.41
N PHE A 2 -6.90 -7.21 1.53
CA PHE A 2 -7.27 -8.10 0.40
C PHE A 2 -8.51 -7.65 -0.38
N LEU A 3 -9.66 -7.45 0.29
CA LEU A 3 -10.90 -7.03 -0.35
C LEU A 3 -10.73 -5.72 -1.15
N PHE A 4 -10.22 -4.68 -0.49
CA PHE A 4 -10.04 -3.37 -1.11
C PHE A 4 -8.95 -3.36 -2.19
N GLY A 5 -7.88 -4.13 -2.01
CA GLY A 5 -6.83 -4.30 -3.03
C GLY A 5 -7.39 -4.95 -4.29
N SER A 6 -8.19 -6.02 -4.15
CA SER A 6 -8.83 -6.68 -5.31
C SER A 6 -9.84 -5.78 -6.01
N ILE A 7 -10.70 -5.08 -5.26
CA ILE A 7 -11.63 -4.09 -5.84
C ILE A 7 -10.84 -3.00 -6.56
N TYR A 8 -9.78 -2.50 -5.94
CA TYR A 8 -8.94 -1.46 -6.49
C TYR A 8 -8.25 -1.89 -7.79
N ALA A 9 -7.76 -3.12 -7.88
CA ALA A 9 -7.17 -3.66 -9.10
C ALA A 9 -8.16 -3.66 -10.26
N ILE A 10 -9.41 -4.08 -10.02
CA ILE A 10 -10.47 -4.05 -11.05
C ILE A 10 -10.68 -2.61 -11.56
N VAL A 11 -10.81 -1.65 -10.64
CA VAL A 11 -11.00 -0.23 -10.97
C VAL A 11 -9.80 0.32 -11.73
N ALA A 12 -8.58 0.10 -11.24
CA ALA A 12 -7.37 0.63 -11.83
C ALA A 12 -7.08 0.07 -13.23
N ILE A 13 -7.34 -1.23 -13.44
CA ILE A 13 -7.23 -1.87 -14.77
C ILE A 13 -8.29 -1.30 -15.71
N ALA A 14 -9.55 -1.18 -15.27
CA ALA A 14 -10.62 -0.64 -16.11
C ALA A 14 -10.33 0.81 -16.53
N LEU A 15 -9.88 1.65 -15.60
CA LEU A 15 -9.47 3.03 -15.88
C LEU A 15 -8.29 3.05 -16.86
N TRP A 16 -7.28 2.21 -16.67
CA TRP A 16 -6.13 2.17 -17.58
C TRP A 16 -6.52 1.73 -18.99
N VAL A 17 -7.38 0.71 -19.14
CA VAL A 17 -7.89 0.29 -20.45
C VAL A 17 -8.62 1.43 -21.15
N TRP A 18 -9.43 2.20 -20.41
CA TRP A 18 -10.10 3.38 -20.94
C TRP A 18 -9.10 4.46 -21.39
N MET A 19 -8.08 4.76 -20.58
CA MET A 19 -7.01 5.71 -20.95
C MET A 19 -6.19 5.24 -22.15
N PHE A 20 -5.94 3.93 -22.26
CA PHE A 20 -5.24 3.35 -23.39
C PHE A 20 -5.98 3.57 -24.71
N GLN A 21 -7.32 3.56 -24.68
CA GLN A 21 -8.17 3.78 -25.85
C GLN A 21 -8.41 5.26 -26.16
N THR A 22 -8.52 6.10 -25.13
CA THR A 22 -8.95 7.50 -25.26
C THR A 22 -7.80 8.52 -25.20
N GLY A 23 -6.60 8.07 -24.83
CA GLY A 23 -5.41 8.92 -24.68
C GLY A 23 -5.20 9.41 -23.25
N GLN A 24 -4.21 10.30 -23.08
CA GLN A 24 -3.80 10.82 -21.78
C GLN A 24 -4.87 11.73 -21.15
N PRO A 25 -5.35 11.46 -19.92
CA PRO A 25 -6.29 12.35 -19.25
C PRO A 25 -5.63 13.63 -18.74
N ASN A 26 -6.33 14.76 -18.85
CA ASN A 26 -5.87 16.06 -18.33
C ASN A 26 -5.78 16.11 -16.79
N ALA A 27 -6.58 15.28 -16.10
CA ALA A 27 -6.61 15.24 -14.63
C ALA A 27 -5.36 14.57 -14.02
N LEU A 28 -4.64 13.76 -14.80
CA LEU A 28 -3.46 13.04 -14.35
C LEU A 28 -2.21 13.88 -14.57
N ALA A 29 -1.51 14.20 -13.49
CA ALA A 29 -0.24 14.94 -13.53
C ALA A 29 0.94 14.11 -14.09
N VAL A 30 0.70 12.83 -14.38
CA VAL A 30 1.71 11.83 -14.77
C VAL A 30 1.21 11.00 -15.95
N PRO A 31 2.11 10.42 -16.77
CA PRO A 31 1.70 9.55 -17.88
C PRO A 31 0.82 8.39 -17.39
N ALA A 32 -0.26 8.09 -18.12
CA ALA A 32 -1.23 7.05 -17.77
C ALA A 32 -0.59 5.66 -17.60
N LEU A 33 0.44 5.35 -18.41
CA LEU A 33 1.22 4.13 -18.27
C LEU A 33 1.98 4.09 -16.94
N TRP A 34 2.63 5.20 -16.56
CA TRP A 34 3.36 5.28 -15.29
C TRP A 34 2.41 5.16 -14.10
N TRP A 35 1.26 5.83 -14.17
CA TRP A 35 0.20 5.68 -13.17
C TRP A 35 -0.24 4.22 -13.02
N HIS A 36 -0.52 3.52 -14.12
CA HIS A 36 -0.96 2.13 -14.05
C HIS A 36 0.10 1.21 -13.42
N VAL A 37 1.37 1.34 -13.82
CA VAL A 37 2.46 0.55 -13.24
C VAL A 37 2.58 0.84 -11.74
N HIS A 38 2.54 2.11 -11.35
CA HIS A 38 2.56 2.52 -9.94
C HIS A 38 1.40 1.90 -9.16
N GLU A 39 0.18 1.96 -9.69
CA GLU A 39 -1.00 1.44 -9.02
C GLU A 39 -1.05 -0.10 -8.96
N MET A 40 -0.46 -0.80 -9.91
CA MET A 40 -0.34 -2.27 -9.83
C MET A 40 0.70 -2.71 -8.79
N LEU A 41 1.80 -1.97 -8.66
CA LEU A 41 2.87 -2.28 -7.70
C LEU A 41 2.50 -1.82 -6.29
N PHE A 42 2.30 -0.52 -6.09
CA PHE A 42 2.05 0.04 -4.77
C PHE A 42 0.57 -0.03 -4.40
N GLY A 43 -0.34 0.25 -5.33
CA GLY A 43 -1.78 0.18 -5.09
C GLY A 43 -2.25 -1.23 -4.74
N PHE A 44 -2.16 -2.14 -5.69
CA PHE A 44 -2.63 -3.53 -5.57
C PHE A 44 -1.63 -4.43 -4.84
N SER A 45 -0.43 -4.63 -5.38
CA SER A 45 0.48 -5.67 -4.89
C SER A 45 0.88 -5.42 -3.43
N MET A 46 1.21 -4.18 -3.06
CA MET A 46 1.51 -3.87 -1.66
C MET A 46 0.29 -3.99 -0.74
N ALA A 47 -0.94 -3.76 -1.19
CA ALA A 47 -2.11 -4.06 -0.37
C ALA A 47 -2.16 -5.56 -0.02
N ILE A 48 -1.90 -6.44 -0.98
CA ILE A 48 -1.87 -7.88 -0.78
C ILE A 48 -0.74 -8.29 0.17
N VAL A 49 0.48 -7.79 -0.06
CA VAL A 49 1.65 -8.05 0.79
C VAL A 49 1.38 -7.61 2.23
N VAL A 50 0.88 -6.38 2.44
CA VAL A 50 0.56 -5.85 3.78
C VAL A 50 -0.53 -6.67 4.45
N GLY A 51 -1.60 -7.02 3.73
CA GLY A 51 -2.67 -7.88 4.25
C GLY A 51 -2.16 -9.25 4.71
N PHE A 52 -1.27 -9.86 3.93
CA PHE A 52 -0.63 -11.12 4.27
C PHE A 52 0.27 -10.98 5.50
N VAL A 53 1.23 -10.04 5.49
CA VAL A 53 2.24 -9.92 6.54
C VAL A 53 1.62 -9.54 7.88
N LEU A 54 0.66 -8.60 7.92
CA LEU A 54 -0.02 -8.22 9.17
C LEU A 54 -0.75 -9.40 9.82
N THR A 55 -1.26 -10.33 9.01
CA THR A 55 -1.90 -11.55 9.50
C THR A 55 -0.86 -12.61 9.90
N ALA A 56 0.17 -12.80 9.07
CA ALA A 56 1.21 -13.80 9.29
C ALA A 56 2.06 -13.52 10.54
N VAL A 57 2.36 -12.25 10.82
CA VAL A 57 3.13 -11.83 12.00
C VAL A 57 2.46 -12.25 13.30
N GLN A 58 1.13 -12.19 13.39
CA GLN A 58 0.41 -12.69 14.57
C GLN A 58 0.68 -14.18 14.77
N ASN A 59 0.65 -14.99 13.71
CA ASN A 59 0.90 -16.43 13.79
C ASN A 59 2.35 -16.75 14.22
N TRP A 60 3.33 -15.95 13.78
CA TRP A 60 4.73 -16.17 14.12
C TRP A 60 5.10 -15.71 15.53
N THR A 61 4.45 -14.66 16.02
CA THR A 61 4.85 -13.97 17.26
C THR A 61 3.95 -14.32 18.44
N GLY A 62 2.74 -14.83 18.19
CA GLY A 62 1.70 -15.00 19.22
C GLY A 62 1.17 -13.68 19.78
N ILE A 63 1.68 -12.53 19.31
CA ILE A 63 1.24 -11.20 19.72
C ILE A 63 0.03 -10.81 18.89
N ASN A 64 -0.98 -10.22 19.53
CA ASN A 64 -2.17 -9.73 18.86
C ASN A 64 -1.83 -8.87 17.63
N GLY A 65 -2.47 -9.17 16.50
CA GLY A 65 -2.30 -8.45 15.24
C GLY A 65 -2.83 -7.02 15.29
N THR A 66 -2.61 -6.27 14.21
CA THR A 66 -3.08 -4.89 14.08
C THR A 66 -4.60 -4.85 14.01
N LYS A 67 -5.25 -4.05 14.87
CA LYS A 67 -6.71 -3.94 14.98
C LYS A 67 -7.17 -2.49 15.13
N HIS A 68 -8.46 -2.25 14.90
CA HIS A 68 -9.16 -0.99 15.16
C HIS A 68 -8.50 0.23 14.50
N TYR A 69 -8.19 1.27 15.28
CA TYR A 69 -7.68 2.56 14.80
C TYR A 69 -6.35 2.43 14.04
N THR A 70 -5.42 1.57 14.47
CA THR A 70 -4.15 1.38 13.78
C THR A 70 -4.36 0.83 12.37
N LEU A 71 -5.31 -0.11 12.21
CA LEU A 71 -5.66 -0.64 10.90
C LEU A 71 -6.34 0.42 10.02
N LEU A 72 -7.19 1.26 10.62
CA LEU A 72 -7.84 2.37 9.92
C LEU A 72 -6.81 3.40 9.42
N VAL A 73 -5.83 3.76 10.25
CA VAL A 73 -4.73 4.68 9.85
C VAL A 73 -3.91 4.08 8.71
N LEU A 74 -3.50 2.81 8.80
CA LEU A 74 -2.79 2.14 7.72
C LEU A 74 -3.60 2.09 6.42
N PHE A 75 -4.91 1.83 6.52
CA PHE A 75 -5.79 1.84 5.36
C PHE A 75 -5.95 3.25 4.77
N GLY A 76 -6.07 4.28 5.61
CA GLY A 76 -6.14 5.67 5.16
C GLY A 76 -4.86 6.14 4.47
N LEU A 77 -3.69 5.79 5.03
CA LEU A 77 -2.40 6.06 4.42
C LEU A 77 -2.22 5.31 3.09
N TRP A 78 -2.73 4.09 2.98
CA TRP A 78 -2.77 3.37 1.71
C TRP A 78 -3.71 4.05 0.71
N LEU A 79 -4.91 4.46 1.12
CA LEU A 79 -5.90 5.03 0.20
C LEU A 79 -5.50 6.44 -0.29
N ALA A 80 -4.85 7.24 0.55
CA ALA A 80 -4.59 8.65 0.27
C ALA A 80 -3.81 8.89 -1.04
N PRO A 81 -2.66 8.25 -1.32
CA PRO A 81 -1.94 8.47 -2.57
C PRO A 81 -2.77 8.16 -3.83
N ARG A 82 -3.68 7.17 -3.74
CA ARG A 82 -4.51 6.70 -4.87
C ARG A 82 -5.52 7.77 -5.26
N ILE A 83 -6.00 8.55 -4.28
CA ILE A 83 -6.89 9.70 -4.51
C ILE A 83 -6.04 10.92 -4.93
N LEU A 84 -4.93 11.17 -4.25
CA LEU A 84 -4.11 12.36 -4.45
C LEU A 84 -3.48 12.43 -5.85
N LEU A 85 -3.19 11.30 -6.49
CA LEU A 85 -2.69 11.25 -7.88
C LEU A 85 -3.67 11.85 -8.91
N TRP A 86 -4.95 11.96 -8.58
CA TRP A 86 -5.99 12.58 -9.41
C TRP A 86 -6.29 14.04 -9.04
N THR A 87 -5.49 14.61 -8.14
CA THR A 87 -5.65 15.98 -7.65
C THR A 87 -4.41 16.81 -8.00
N PRO A 88 -4.47 18.15 -7.97
CA PRO A 88 -3.31 19.00 -8.26
C PRO A 88 -2.27 19.03 -7.11
N VAL A 89 -2.26 18.02 -6.25
CA VAL A 89 -1.33 17.92 -5.12
C VAL A 89 0.07 17.58 -5.63
N PRO A 90 1.14 18.23 -5.11
CA PRO A 90 2.50 17.96 -5.54
C PRO A 90 2.92 16.49 -5.34
N LEU A 91 3.61 15.92 -6.33
CA LEU A 91 4.04 14.51 -6.29
C LEU A 91 4.90 14.17 -5.07
N TRP A 92 5.75 15.08 -4.61
CA TRP A 92 6.60 14.85 -3.43
C TRP A 92 5.76 14.56 -2.18
N LEU A 93 4.59 15.20 -2.03
CA LEU A 93 3.70 15.00 -0.89
C LEU A 93 3.00 13.64 -0.99
N THR A 94 2.49 13.32 -2.18
CA THR A 94 1.88 12.01 -2.47
C THR A 94 2.85 10.86 -2.20
N SER A 95 4.09 10.96 -2.69
CA SER A 95 5.14 9.95 -2.45
C SER A 95 5.56 9.89 -0.98
N SER A 96 5.58 11.02 -0.27
CA SER A 96 5.88 11.03 1.16
C SER A 96 4.82 10.29 1.97
N ILE A 97 3.53 10.45 1.65
CA ILE A 97 2.44 9.73 2.31
C ILE A 97 2.54 8.22 2.05
N GLU A 98 2.87 7.83 0.82
CA GLU A 98 3.09 6.42 0.48
C GLU A 98 4.31 5.82 1.20
N ALA A 99 5.41 6.58 1.32
CA ALA A 99 6.56 6.15 2.11
C ALA A 99 6.19 5.98 3.59
N VAL A 100 5.41 6.90 4.16
CA VAL A 100 4.91 6.79 5.54
C VAL A 100 4.04 5.56 5.72
N PHE A 101 3.20 5.20 4.74
CA PHE A 101 2.45 3.94 4.76
C PHE A 101 3.38 2.73 4.89
N LEU A 102 4.40 2.63 4.02
CA LEU A 102 5.35 1.52 4.03
C LEU A 102 6.17 1.46 5.33
N LEU A 103 6.69 2.60 5.77
CA LEU A 103 7.44 2.71 7.03
C LEU A 103 6.58 2.32 8.23
N PHE A 104 5.29 2.69 8.23
CA PHE A 104 4.41 2.34 9.34
C PHE A 104 4.09 0.84 9.37
N VAL A 105 3.94 0.20 8.20
CA VAL A 105 3.86 -1.27 8.12
C VAL A 105 5.16 -1.91 8.63
N ALA A 106 6.32 -1.42 8.18
CA ALA A 106 7.62 -1.91 8.62
C ALA A 106 7.76 -1.86 10.14
N TYR A 107 7.33 -0.75 10.75
CA TYR A 107 7.31 -0.56 12.19
C TYR A 107 6.38 -1.56 12.89
N GLU A 108 5.13 -1.69 12.43
CA GLU A 108 4.12 -2.60 13.00
C GLU A 108 4.55 -4.07 12.96
N VAL A 109 5.22 -4.48 11.88
CA VAL A 109 5.78 -5.83 11.73
C VAL A 109 7.01 -5.98 12.62
N GLY A 110 7.95 -5.05 12.52
CA GLY A 110 9.23 -5.09 13.23
C GLY A 110 9.08 -5.12 14.75
N ILE A 111 8.19 -4.30 15.32
CA ILE A 111 7.99 -4.23 16.78
C ILE A 111 7.46 -5.56 17.34
N ARG A 112 6.56 -6.25 16.63
CA ARG A 112 6.00 -7.54 17.05
C ARG A 112 7.06 -8.64 16.96
N VAL A 113 7.78 -8.69 15.84
CA VAL A 113 8.84 -9.68 15.65
C VAL A 113 9.97 -9.50 16.67
N TYR A 114 10.36 -8.25 16.95
CA TYR A 114 11.35 -7.93 17.97
C TYR A 114 10.90 -8.36 19.37
N ARG A 115 9.68 -8.02 19.78
CA ARG A 115 9.12 -8.40 21.10
C ARG A 115 9.01 -9.91 21.28
N ALA A 116 8.69 -10.65 20.22
CA ALA A 116 8.64 -12.12 20.25
C ALA A 116 10.02 -12.78 20.09
N LYS A 117 11.11 -12.00 19.95
CA LYS A 117 12.48 -12.50 19.69
C LYS A 117 12.56 -13.41 18.46
N GLY A 118 11.69 -13.19 17.47
CA GLY A 118 11.56 -13.99 16.26
C GLY A 118 12.52 -13.59 15.15
N TRP A 119 13.83 -13.53 15.41
CA TRP A 119 14.84 -12.91 14.54
C TRP A 119 14.82 -13.38 13.09
N ARG A 120 14.49 -14.65 12.83
CA ARG A 120 14.34 -15.20 11.46
C ARG A 120 13.29 -14.48 10.63
N ASN A 121 12.26 -13.91 11.26
CA ASN A 121 11.15 -13.26 10.58
C ASN A 121 11.39 -11.76 10.35
N LEU A 122 12.50 -11.19 10.86
CA LEU A 122 12.84 -9.78 10.61
C LEU A 122 13.19 -9.51 9.14
N PHE A 123 13.49 -10.55 8.36
CA PHE A 123 13.72 -10.42 6.92
C PHE A 123 12.53 -9.80 6.16
N PHE A 124 11.32 -9.84 6.70
CA PHE A 124 10.17 -9.16 6.09
C PHE A 124 10.17 -7.64 6.27
N VAL A 125 10.96 -7.07 7.19
CA VAL A 125 10.98 -5.62 7.46
C VAL A 125 11.66 -4.83 6.34
N PRO A 126 12.85 -5.23 5.83
CA PRO A 126 13.49 -4.55 4.69
C PRO A 126 12.65 -4.53 3.40
N LEU A 127 11.63 -5.39 3.27
CA LEU A 127 10.73 -5.37 2.11
C LEU A 127 9.97 -4.03 1.97
N PHE A 128 9.86 -3.28 3.06
CA PHE A 128 9.10 -2.03 3.13
C PHE A 128 10.00 -0.78 3.19
N LEU A 129 11.32 -0.94 3.01
CA LEU A 129 12.34 0.14 3.01
C LEU A 129 12.93 0.32 1.61
#